data_AF-A0AB74B0T3-F1
#
_entry.id   AF-A0AB74B0T3-F1
#
_cell.length_a   1.000
_cell.length_b   1.000
_cell.length_c   1.000
_cell.angle_alpha   90.00
_cell.angle_beta   90.00
_cell.angle_gamma   90.00
#
_symmetry.space_group_name_H-M   'P 1'
#
loop_
_entity.id
_entity.type
_entity.pdbx_description
1 polymer ?
#
loop_
_entity_poly.entity_id
_entity_poly.type
_entity_poly.pdbx_seq_one_letter_code
_entity_poly.pdbx_strand_id
1 'polypeptide(L)'
;MALDWGVYIDAYLLDAARVGNRYAAIAFCDQSGASSNGMTVATPPVRHVATRGAFKLLQTLDGADSYVLVTEHDAGVVANGNGN
;
A
#
# COMPACT_ATOMS: atom_id res chain seq x y z
N MET A 1 16.50 -11.85 1.68
CA MET A 1 16.65 -10.96 0.50
C MET A 1 15.79 -9.74 0.76
N ALA A 2 16.37 -8.57 1.01
CA ALA A 2 15.63 -7.33 1.14
C ALA A 2 15.43 -6.74 -0.25
N LEU A 3 14.21 -6.31 -0.58
CA LEU A 3 13.95 -5.64 -1.85
C LEU A 3 14.41 -4.19 -1.71
N ASP A 4 15.54 -3.85 -2.31
CA ASP A 4 16.05 -2.47 -2.28
C ASP A 4 15.20 -1.59 -3.20
N TRP A 5 14.37 -0.75 -2.61
CA TRP A 5 13.54 0.21 -3.35
C TRP A 5 14.30 1.47 -3.78
N GLY A 6 15.52 1.68 -3.27
CA GLY A 6 16.30 2.90 -3.47
C GLY A 6 15.74 4.12 -2.74
N VAL A 7 14.71 3.95 -1.92
CA VAL A 7 14.10 4.98 -1.06
C VAL A 7 13.86 4.41 0.33
N TYR A 8 13.87 5.27 1.34
CA TYR A 8 13.52 4.88 2.71
C TYR A 8 12.04 4.52 2.78
N ILE A 9 11.72 3.34 3.31
CA ILE A 9 10.35 2.86 3.43
C ILE A 9 9.88 3.09 4.85
N ASP A 10 8.86 3.92 5.02
CA ASP A 10 8.32 4.28 6.33
C ASP A 10 7.45 3.17 6.90
N ALA A 11 6.61 2.56 6.06
CA ALA A 11 5.73 1.46 6.45
C ALA A 11 5.35 0.52 5.29
N TYR A 12 5.03 -0.71 5.65
CA TYR A 12 4.49 -1.73 4.74
C TYR A 12 2.98 -1.83 4.90
N LEU A 13 2.25 -1.74 3.80
CA LEU A 13 0.80 -1.74 3.75
C LEU A 13 0.30 -3.11 3.30
N LEU A 14 -0.47 -3.76 4.16
CA LEU A 14 -1.10 -5.05 3.94
C LEU A 14 -2.61 -4.87 3.81
N ASP A 15 -3.27 -5.68 2.98
CA ASP A 15 -4.73 -5.62 2.77
C ASP A 15 -5.21 -4.22 2.34
N ALA A 16 -4.52 -3.66 1.35
CA ALA A 16 -4.78 -2.30 0.92
C ALA A 16 -6.05 -2.22 0.07
N ALA A 17 -7.08 -1.56 0.59
CA ALA A 17 -8.31 -1.24 -0.11
C ALA A 17 -8.24 0.20 -0.66
N ARG A 18 -8.49 0.37 -1.96
CA ARG A 18 -8.53 1.70 -2.58
C ARG A 18 -9.84 2.42 -2.22
N VAL A 19 -9.71 3.56 -1.56
CA VAL A 19 -10.83 4.44 -1.19
C VAL A 19 -10.66 5.77 -1.94
N GLY A 20 -11.13 5.79 -3.19
CA GLY A 20 -10.99 6.94 -4.09
C GLY A 20 -9.53 7.22 -4.45
N ASN A 21 -8.98 8.30 -3.87
CA ASN A 21 -7.59 8.75 -4.04
C ASN A 21 -6.67 8.40 -2.86
N ARG A 22 -7.15 7.57 -1.93
CA ARG A 22 -6.40 7.10 -0.76
C ARG A 22 -6.46 5.58 -0.69
N TYR A 23 -5.60 4.98 0.11
CA TYR A 23 -5.64 3.56 0.40
C TYR A 23 -5.87 3.36 1.90
N ALA A 24 -6.82 2.51 2.26
CA ALA A 24 -6.96 2.01 3.61
C ALA A 24 -6.23 0.67 3.68
N ALA A 25 -5.21 0.56 4.52
CA ALA A 25 -4.40 -0.64 4.62
C ALA A 25 -3.90 -0.84 6.05
N ILE A 26 -3.52 -2.05 6.38
CA ILE A 26 -2.91 -2.36 7.67
C ILE A 26 -1.42 -2.03 7.58
N ALA A 27 -0.97 -1.05 8.37
CA ALA A 27 0.44 -0.68 8.43
C ALA A 27 1.23 -1.64 9.33
N PHE A 28 2.37 -2.09 8.82
CA PHE A 28 3.34 -2.89 9.54
C PHE A 28 4.73 -2.28 9.44
N CYS A 29 5.49 -2.41 10.54
CA CYS A 29 6.86 -1.92 10.65
C CYS A 29 6.96 -0.42 10.39
N ASP A 30 6.03 0.35 10.98
CA ASP A 30 6.11 1.81 10.96
C ASP A 30 7.36 2.26 11.72
N GLN A 31 8.34 2.82 10.99
CA GLN A 31 9.59 3.29 11.56
C GLN A 31 9.48 4.73 12.10
N SER A 32 8.39 5.42 11.79
CA SER A 32 8.10 6.77 12.28
C SER A 32 7.62 6.78 13.74
N GLY A 33 7.06 5.66 14.22
CA GLY A 33 6.42 5.55 15.53
C GLY A 33 5.06 6.24 15.57
N ALA A 34 4.52 6.63 14.41
CA ALA A 34 3.22 7.25 14.24
C ALA A 34 2.08 6.23 14.29
N SER A 35 2.35 4.96 13.96
CA SER A 35 1.36 3.89 13.90
C SER A 35 1.84 2.63 14.62
N SER A 36 0.97 2.04 15.45
CA SER A 36 1.26 0.71 16.00
C SER A 36 1.18 -0.35 14.90
N ASN A 37 2.11 -1.31 14.94
CA ASN A 37 2.10 -2.46 14.05
C ASN A 37 0.74 -3.17 14.07
N GLY A 38 0.14 -3.39 12.88
CA GLY A 38 -1.16 -4.03 12.73
C GLY A 38 -2.35 -3.09 12.84
N MET A 39 -2.14 -1.78 12.87
CA MET A 39 -3.22 -0.79 12.83
C MET A 39 -3.68 -0.55 11.39
N THR A 40 -5.00 -0.48 11.18
CA THR A 40 -5.57 0.00 9.93
C THR A 40 -5.36 1.50 9.82
N VAL A 41 -4.57 1.92 8.83
CA VAL A 41 -4.30 3.32 8.52
C VAL A 41 -4.92 3.69 7.19
N ALA A 42 -5.43 4.92 7.10
CA ALA A 42 -5.77 5.52 5.83
C ALA A 42 -4.57 6.33 5.36
N THR A 43 -3.96 5.96 4.24
CA THR A 43 -2.85 6.72 3.68
C THR A 43 -3.33 8.11 3.27
N PRO A 44 -2.48 9.14 3.39
CA PRO A 44 -2.69 10.40 2.67
C PRO A 44 -2.74 10.14 1.14
N PRO A 45 -3.14 11.15 0.34
CA PRO A 45 -3.09 11.04 -1.12
C PRO A 45 -1.69 10.62 -1.56
N VAL A 46 -1.61 9.46 -2.21
CA VAL A 46 -0.35 8.85 -2.63
C VAL A 46 -0.38 8.59 -4.13
N ARG A 47 0.79 8.69 -4.76
CA ARG A 47 1.02 8.28 -6.13
C ARG A 47 1.74 6.94 -6.16
N HIS A 48 1.44 6.16 -7.19
CA HIS A 48 2.17 4.94 -7.48
C HIS A 48 3.49 5.30 -8.18
N VAL A 49 4.61 4.86 -7.61
CA VAL A 49 5.95 5.14 -8.13
C VAL A 49 6.43 3.99 -9.02
N ALA A 50 6.36 2.76 -8.51
CA ALA A 50 6.84 1.57 -9.21
C ALA A 50 6.14 0.30 -8.73
N THR A 51 6.08 -0.72 -9.59
CA THR A 51 5.67 -2.08 -9.20
C THR A 51 6.85 -3.01 -9.38
N ARG A 52 7.12 -3.84 -8.37
CA ARG A 52 8.11 -4.92 -8.43
C ARG A 52 7.44 -6.23 -8.04
N GLY A 53 7.06 -7.01 -9.05
CA GLY A 53 6.33 -8.27 -8.85
C GLY A 53 4.95 -8.01 -8.25
N ALA A 54 4.67 -8.61 -7.09
CA ALA A 54 3.42 -8.41 -6.36
C ALA A 54 3.40 -7.12 -5.50
N PHE A 55 4.55 -6.48 -5.30
CA PHE A 55 4.69 -5.32 -4.42
C PHE A 55 4.61 -4.01 -5.23
N LYS A 56 3.89 -3.01 -4.69
CA LYS A 56 3.84 -1.67 -5.29
C LYS A 56 4.46 -0.65 -4.33
N LEU A 57 5.33 0.20 -4.85
CA LEU A 57 5.87 1.33 -4.13
C LEU A 57 4.93 2.53 -4.31
N LEU A 58 4.35 2.99 -3.21
CA LEU A 58 3.56 4.19 -3.11
C LEU A 58 4.42 5.28 -2.48
N GLN A 59 4.19 6.51 -2.90
CA GLN A 59 4.83 7.67 -2.29
C GLN A 59 3.78 8.76 -2.13
N THR A 60 3.86 9.52 -1.04
CA THR A 60 3.01 10.70 -0.86
C THR A 60 3.25 11.71 -1.99
N LEU A 61 2.24 12.56 -2.24
CA LEU A 61 2.37 13.58 -3.30
C LEU A 61 3.48 14.60 -3.00
N ASP A 62 3.74 14.86 -1.72
CA ASP A 62 4.85 15.68 -1.22
C ASP A 62 6.22 14.98 -1.31
N GLY A 63 6.26 13.65 -1.50
CA GLY A 63 7.49 12.89 -1.60
C GLY A 63 8.21 12.66 -0.28
N ALA A 64 7.62 13.02 0.86
CA ALA A 64 8.21 12.85 2.18
C ALA A 64 8.15 11.40 2.66
N ASP A 65 7.02 10.72 2.44
CA ASP A 65 6.80 9.36 2.94
C ASP A 65 6.66 8.35 1.80
N SER A 66 7.29 7.19 1.96
CA SER A 66 7.22 6.09 1.01
C SER A 66 6.70 4.81 1.66
N TYR A 67 5.70 4.20 1.03
CA TYR A 67 5.01 3.01 1.53
C TYR A 67 5.10 1.86 0.53
N VAL A 68 5.24 0.64 1.03
CA VAL A 68 5.23 -0.55 0.17
C VAL A 68 3.91 -1.28 0.36
N LEU A 69 3.11 -1.32 -0.69
CA LEU A 69 1.90 -2.10 -0.76
C LEU A 69 2.25 -3.55 -1.08
N VAL A 70 1.95 -4.44 -0.13
CA VAL A 70 2.28 -5.87 -0.16
C VAL A 70 1.12 -6.68 -0.72
N THR A 71 -0.09 -6.39 -0.28
CA THR A 71 -1.32 -6.99 -0.79
C THR A 71 -2.38 -5.92 -1.00
N GLU A 72 -3.06 -5.97 -2.14
CA GLU A 72 -4.19 -5.11 -2.45
C GLU A 72 -5.47 -5.94 -2.29
N HIS A 73 -6.43 -5.42 -1.53
CA HIS A 73 -7.77 -5.97 -1.48
C HIS A 73 -8.53 -5.42 -2.69
N ASP A 74 -8.40 -6.11 -3.82
CA ASP A 74 -9.19 -5.79 -5.00
C ASP A 74 -10.66 -6.15 -4.72
N ALA A 75 -11.48 -5.15 -4.44
CA ALA A 75 -12.93 -5.31 -4.31
C ALA A 75 -13.62 -5.61 -5.66
N GLY A 76 -12.84 -5.95 -6.71
CA GLY A 76 -13.21 -5.83 -8.11
C GLY A 76 -13.06 -7.09 -8.95
N VAL A 77 -12.76 -8.26 -8.38
CA VAL A 77 -13.14 -9.52 -9.03
C VAL A 77 -14.62 -9.75 -8.73
N VAL A 78 -15.47 -8.95 -9.38
CA VAL A 78 -16.73 -9.49 -9.86
C VAL A 78 -16.32 -10.57 -10.85
N ALA A 79 -16.19 -11.81 -10.35
CA ALA A 79 -16.20 -12.97 -11.21
C ALA A 79 -17.51 -12.86 -11.99
N ASN A 80 -17.44 -12.32 -13.21
CA ASN A 80 -18.56 -12.30 -14.13
C ASN A 80 -18.82 -13.77 -14.50
N GLY A 81 -19.51 -14.47 -13.61
CA GLY A 81 -20.05 -15.80 -13.80
C GLY A 81 -21.16 -15.71 -14.82
N ASN A 82 -20.78 -15.45 -16.08
CA ASN A 82 -21.64 -15.59 -17.21
C ASN A 82 -21.72 -17.09 -17.53
N GLY A 83 -22.50 -17.82 -16.70
CA GLY A 83 -22.93 -19.18 -17.00
C GLY A 83 -24.13 -19.09 -17.94
N ASN A 84 -23.86 -19.28 -19.24
CA ASN A 84 -24.87 -19.55 -20.26
C ASN A 84 -25.33 -21.00 -20.19
#